data_AF-H0E4Z1-F1
#
_entry.id   AF-H0E4Z1-F1
#
_cell.length_a   1.000
_cell.length_b   1.000
_cell.length_c   1.000
_cell.angle_alpha   90.00
_cell.angle_beta   90.00
_cell.angle_gamma   90.00
#
_symmetry.space_group_name_H-M   'P 1'
#
loop_
_entity.id
_entity.type
_entity.pdbx_description
1 polymer ?
#
loop_
_entity_poly.entity_id
_entity_poly.type
_entity_poly.pdbx_seq_one_letter_code
_entity_poly.pdbx_strand_id
1 'polypeptide(L)'
;MAQAPTRGERGRREPPLWVARLRWRLRGSSARIGFVVAVVADAVLLSALPLSGEGGPLMGAFLLGGFLNLALVIVGGGIGSRVLRRRDPSLPRLVARDRAATYAMLLGVVAITAGGIVHRPALVAERQQTQRIVQAAQSLAAREGPASIQRDQVDLRRWTDDLYRACMPNGQPGRAWCAIVRTDSGDPIARADPDARPNAEVGGMAGPRPVSLR
;
A
#
# COMPACT_ATOMS: atom_id res chain seq x y z
N MET A 1 -45.43 -50.01 48.71
CA MET A 1 -44.26 -49.12 48.81
C MET A 1 -43.65 -48.95 47.43
N ALA A 2 -43.90 -47.83 46.77
CA ALA A 2 -43.34 -47.51 45.45
C ALA A 2 -42.18 -46.52 45.63
N GLN A 3 -40.99 -46.88 45.16
CA GLN A 3 -39.81 -45.99 45.18
C GLN A 3 -39.95 -44.91 44.11
N ALA A 4 -39.80 -43.66 44.52
CA ALA A 4 -39.83 -42.49 43.64
C ALA A 4 -38.53 -42.42 42.80
N PRO A 5 -38.61 -42.12 41.49
CA PRO A 5 -37.44 -41.98 40.64
C PRO A 5 -36.64 -40.72 41.03
N THR A 6 -35.34 -40.89 41.26
CA THR A 6 -34.41 -39.83 41.64
C THR A 6 -34.19 -38.86 40.49
N ARG A 7 -34.46 -37.58 40.77
CA ARG A 7 -34.31 -36.41 39.90
C ARG A 7 -32.84 -36.05 39.72
N GLY A 8 -32.05 -36.93 39.09
CA GLY A 8 -30.58 -36.90 39.23
C GLY A 8 -29.75 -36.87 37.97
N GLU A 9 -30.30 -37.04 36.76
CA GLU A 9 -29.47 -37.09 35.55
C GLU A 9 -29.92 -36.05 34.53
N ARG A 10 -29.51 -34.79 34.76
CA ARG A 10 -29.44 -33.81 33.68
C ARG A 10 -28.31 -34.26 32.75
N GLY A 11 -28.66 -35.14 31.81
CA GLY A 11 -27.78 -35.64 30.77
C GLY A 11 -27.02 -34.50 30.12
N ARG A 12 -25.72 -34.46 30.37
CA ARG A 12 -24.79 -33.53 29.75
C ARG A 12 -24.76 -33.95 28.27
N ARG A 13 -25.61 -33.35 27.43
CA ARG A 13 -25.69 -33.65 25.99
C ARG A 13 -24.30 -33.44 25.42
N GLU A 14 -23.61 -34.53 25.15
CA GLU A 14 -22.32 -34.49 24.48
C GLU A 14 -22.53 -33.82 23.12
N PRO A 15 -21.73 -32.80 22.78
CA PRO A 15 -21.90 -32.10 21.52
C PRO A 15 -21.81 -33.13 20.38
N PRO A 16 -22.68 -33.03 19.36
CA PRO A 16 -22.67 -33.97 18.25
C PRO A 16 -21.27 -34.09 17.66
N LEU A 17 -20.84 -35.32 17.33
CA LEU A 17 -19.49 -35.61 16.80
C LEU A 17 -19.13 -34.78 15.56
N TRP A 18 -20.13 -34.32 14.80
CA TRP A 18 -19.94 -33.42 13.65
C TRP A 18 -19.48 -32.02 14.05
N VAL A 19 -19.94 -31.47 15.19
CA VAL A 19 -19.50 -30.17 15.72
C VAL A 19 -18.04 -30.25 16.15
N ALA A 20 -17.65 -31.35 16.82
CA ALA A 20 -16.26 -31.59 17.20
C ALA A 20 -15.34 -31.66 15.98
N ARG A 21 -15.75 -32.35 14.90
CA ARG A 21 -15.01 -32.40 13.62
C ARG A 21 -14.95 -31.04 12.92
N LEU A 22 -16.05 -30.29 12.86
CA LEU A 22 -16.07 -28.96 12.24
C LEU A 22 -15.15 -27.99 12.96
N ARG A 23 -15.16 -28.00 14.31
CA ARG A 23 -14.26 -27.19 15.14
C ARG A 23 -12.79 -27.54 14.91
N TRP A 24 -12.49 -28.83 14.68
CA TRP A 24 -11.13 -29.28 14.38
C TRP A 24 -10.68 -28.83 13.00
N ARG A 25 -11.56 -28.91 11.99
CA ARG A 25 -11.27 -28.42 10.63
C ARG A 25 -11.09 -26.91 10.60
N LEU A 26 -11.92 -26.15 11.32
CA LEU A 26 -11.77 -24.70 11.42
C LEU A 26 -10.48 -24.29 12.16
N ARG A 27 -10.08 -25.02 13.22
CA ARG A 27 -8.82 -24.76 13.93
C ARG A 27 -7.56 -25.15 13.17
N GLY A 28 -7.65 -26.08 12.22
CA GLY A 28 -6.57 -26.40 11.28
C GLY A 28 -6.63 -25.58 9.98
N SER A 29 -7.62 -24.69 9.85
CA SER A 29 -7.88 -23.90 8.64
C SER A 29 -7.79 -22.40 8.91
N SER A 30 -7.55 -21.97 10.15
CA SER A 30 -7.54 -20.55 10.53
C SER A 30 -6.47 -19.78 9.77
N ALA A 31 -5.25 -20.31 9.60
CA ALA A 31 -4.22 -19.61 8.84
C ALA A 31 -4.57 -19.47 7.36
N ARG A 32 -5.29 -20.42 6.75
CA ARG A 32 -5.67 -20.34 5.33
C ARG A 32 -6.73 -19.26 5.10
N ILE A 33 -7.76 -19.25 5.94
CA ILE A 33 -8.80 -18.20 5.88
C ILE A 33 -8.18 -16.85 6.24
N GLY A 34 -7.36 -16.81 7.29
CA GLY A 34 -6.63 -15.61 7.71
C GLY A 34 -5.72 -15.06 6.62
N PHE A 35 -5.04 -15.93 5.85
CA PHE A 35 -4.21 -15.53 4.72
C PHE A 35 -5.02 -14.83 3.64
N VAL A 36 -6.13 -15.42 3.19
CA VAL A 36 -6.97 -14.80 2.16
C VAL A 36 -7.49 -13.44 2.64
N VAL A 37 -7.98 -13.37 3.88
CA VAL A 37 -8.49 -12.12 4.47
C VAL A 37 -7.38 -11.07 4.60
N ALA A 38 -6.20 -11.46 5.09
CA ALA A 38 -5.07 -10.54 5.28
C ALA A 38 -4.54 -10.02 3.95
N VAL A 39 -4.42 -10.85 2.91
CA VAL A 39 -4.00 -10.40 1.58
C VAL A 39 -5.00 -9.41 0.98
N VAL A 40 -6.30 -9.68 1.10
CA VAL A 40 -7.33 -8.73 0.64
C VAL A 40 -7.28 -7.43 1.45
N ALA A 41 -7.17 -7.52 2.77
CA ALA A 41 -7.06 -6.36 3.64
C ALA A 41 -5.82 -5.52 3.30
N ASP A 42 -4.65 -6.15 3.12
CA ASP A 42 -3.41 -5.46 2.76
C ASP A 42 -3.48 -4.83 1.37
N ALA A 43 -4.13 -5.49 0.39
CA ALA A 43 -4.34 -4.90 -0.92
C ALA A 43 -5.20 -3.63 -0.86
N VAL A 44 -6.27 -3.66 -0.05
CA VAL A 44 -7.13 -2.49 0.20
C VAL A 44 -6.38 -1.40 0.98
N LEU A 45 -5.61 -1.77 2.01
CA LEU A 45 -4.86 -0.82 2.82
C LEU A 45 -3.73 -0.16 2.02
N LEU A 46 -2.97 -0.92 1.22
CA LEU A 46 -1.88 -0.38 0.40
C LEU A 46 -2.40 0.50 -0.75
N SER A 47 -3.62 0.27 -1.24
CA SER A 47 -4.25 1.13 -2.24
C SER A 47 -4.86 2.39 -1.63
N ALA A 48 -5.46 2.31 -0.44
CA ALA A 48 -6.05 3.46 0.25
C ALA A 48 -5.02 4.32 1.02
N LEU A 49 -3.99 3.69 1.57
CA LEU A 49 -2.88 4.31 2.30
C LEU A 49 -1.55 3.89 1.65
N PRO A 50 -1.19 4.49 0.50
CA PRO A 50 0.11 4.24 -0.10
C PRO A 50 1.20 4.63 0.90
N LEU A 51 2.24 3.80 1.01
CA LEU A 51 3.43 4.11 1.84
C LEU A 51 4.37 5.07 1.11
N SER A 52 4.30 5.12 -0.23
CA SER A 52 5.10 5.99 -1.07
C SER A 52 4.36 6.36 -2.35
N GLY A 53 4.57 7.60 -2.82
CA GLY A 53 4.13 8.08 -4.14
C GLY A 53 2.61 8.08 -4.38
N GLU A 54 2.25 8.04 -5.67
CA GLU A 54 0.88 7.82 -6.11
C GLU A 54 0.53 6.34 -5.99
N GLY A 55 -0.62 6.03 -5.39
CA GLY A 55 -1.05 4.65 -5.12
C GLY A 55 -0.93 3.79 -6.38
N GLY A 56 -0.18 2.68 -6.27
CA GLY A 56 0.04 1.77 -7.38
C GLY A 56 -1.23 1.04 -7.81
N PRO A 57 -1.21 0.33 -8.96
CA PRO A 57 -2.34 -0.46 -9.41
C PRO A 57 -2.72 -1.52 -8.35
N LEU A 58 -4.01 -1.78 -8.19
CA LEU A 58 -4.53 -2.75 -7.21
C LEU A 58 -3.88 -4.14 -7.35
N MET A 59 -3.57 -4.54 -8.59
CA MET A 59 -2.84 -5.79 -8.87
C MET A 59 -1.45 -5.81 -8.22
N GLY A 60 -0.71 -4.69 -8.26
CA GLY A 60 0.59 -4.58 -7.62
C GLY A 60 0.48 -4.65 -6.10
N ALA A 61 -0.51 -3.97 -5.52
CA ALA A 61 -0.81 -4.04 -4.09
C ALA A 61 -1.19 -5.48 -3.65
N PHE A 62 -1.98 -6.18 -4.44
CA PHE A 62 -2.38 -7.58 -4.18
C PHE A 62 -1.18 -8.53 -4.21
N LEU A 63 -0.32 -8.42 -5.22
CA LEU A 63 0.89 -9.24 -5.31
C LEU A 63 1.84 -8.97 -4.14
N LEU A 64 2.09 -7.69 -3.82
CA LEU A 64 2.95 -7.31 -2.70
C LEU A 64 2.40 -7.80 -1.36
N GLY A 65 1.10 -7.58 -1.10
CA GLY A 65 0.43 -8.09 0.08
C GLY A 65 0.46 -9.62 0.17
N GLY A 66 0.30 -10.30 -0.97
CA GLY A 66 0.44 -11.75 -1.09
C GLY A 66 1.82 -12.26 -0.68
N PHE A 67 2.89 -11.66 -1.23
CA PHE A 67 4.27 -12.02 -0.89
C PHE A 67 4.60 -11.75 0.57
N LEU A 68 4.17 -10.60 1.10
CA LEU A 68 4.40 -10.25 2.50
C LEU A 68 3.70 -11.26 3.44
N ASN A 69 2.41 -11.55 3.20
CA ASN A 69 1.69 -12.52 4.01
C ASN A 69 2.29 -13.93 3.90
N LEU A 70 2.79 -14.32 2.73
CA LEU A 70 3.46 -15.61 2.57
C LEU A 70 4.73 -15.68 3.42
N ALA A 71 5.54 -14.62 3.42
CA ALA A 71 6.71 -14.51 4.28
C ALA A 71 6.33 -14.55 5.78
N LEU A 72 5.28 -13.83 6.19
CA LEU A 72 4.77 -13.84 7.57
C LEU A 72 4.29 -15.23 8.00
N VAL A 73 3.61 -15.98 7.13
CA VAL A 73 3.18 -17.36 7.42
C VAL A 73 4.38 -18.29 7.60
N ILE A 74 5.37 -18.21 6.71
CA ILE A 74 6.55 -19.09 6.74
C ILE A 74 7.43 -18.76 7.95
N VAL A 75 7.86 -17.50 8.07
CA VAL A 75 8.81 -17.04 9.09
C VAL A 75 8.12 -16.88 10.43
N GLY A 76 6.98 -16.17 10.47
CA GLY A 76 6.21 -15.95 11.69
C GLY A 76 5.61 -17.24 12.25
N GLY A 77 5.11 -18.14 11.40
CA GLY A 77 4.69 -19.47 11.83
C GLY A 77 5.85 -20.32 12.38
N GLY A 78 7.02 -20.28 11.71
CA GLY A 78 8.20 -21.04 12.12
C GLY A 78 8.83 -20.55 13.44
N ILE A 79 9.10 -19.25 13.55
CA ILE A 79 9.71 -18.65 14.74
C ILE A 79 8.68 -18.54 15.87
N GLY A 80 7.49 -18.00 15.56
CA GLY A 80 6.43 -17.79 16.54
C GLY A 80 5.92 -19.08 17.18
N SER A 81 5.90 -20.21 16.45
CA SER A 81 5.53 -21.50 17.06
C SER A 81 6.53 -21.97 18.11
N ARG A 82 7.83 -21.69 17.94
CA ARG A 82 8.84 -22.00 18.95
C ARG A 82 8.63 -21.17 20.21
N VAL A 83 8.38 -19.87 20.04
CA VAL A 83 8.10 -18.95 21.16
C VAL A 83 6.81 -19.34 21.87
N LEU A 84 5.73 -19.62 21.13
CA LEU A 84 4.44 -19.98 21.69
C LEU A 84 4.53 -21.29 22.49
N ARG A 85 5.27 -22.29 21.98
CA ARG A 85 5.49 -23.56 22.69
C ARG A 85 6.41 -23.45 23.91
N ARG A 86 7.26 -22.41 23.98
CA ARG A 86 8.00 -22.12 25.22
C ARG A 86 7.07 -21.57 26.31
N ARG A 87 6.02 -20.82 25.93
CA ARG A 87 5.01 -20.30 26.86
C ARG A 87 3.95 -21.33 27.23
N ASP A 88 3.54 -22.16 26.28
CA ASP A 88 2.59 -23.25 26.48
C ASP A 88 3.10 -24.54 25.81
N PRO A 89 3.84 -25.38 26.56
CA PRO A 89 4.38 -26.63 26.06
C PRO A 89 3.33 -27.67 25.68
N SER A 90 2.08 -27.52 26.15
CA SER A 90 0.98 -28.46 25.88
C SER A 90 0.46 -28.38 24.45
N LEU A 91 0.80 -27.31 23.72
CA LEU A 91 0.33 -27.09 22.35
C LEU A 91 0.98 -28.04 21.33
N PRO A 92 0.17 -28.78 20.54
CA PRO A 92 0.65 -29.52 19.39
C PRO A 92 1.35 -28.60 18.39
N ARG A 93 2.47 -29.06 17.80
CA ARG A 93 3.31 -28.28 16.88
C ARG A 93 2.50 -27.65 15.73
N LEU A 94 1.55 -28.41 15.16
CA LEU A 94 0.72 -27.94 14.05
C LEU A 94 -0.19 -26.77 14.47
N VAL A 95 -0.84 -26.87 15.63
CA VAL A 95 -1.72 -25.81 16.16
C VAL A 95 -0.91 -24.57 16.54
N ALA A 96 0.25 -24.75 17.17
CA ALA A 96 1.13 -23.65 17.51
C ALA A 96 1.61 -22.88 16.27
N ARG A 97 1.92 -23.58 15.18
CA ARG A 97 2.31 -22.97 13.90
C ARG A 97 1.17 -22.22 13.23
N ASP A 98 -0.03 -22.80 13.18
CA ASP A 98 -1.21 -22.14 12.60
C ASP A 98 -1.58 -20.85 13.36
N ARG A 99 -1.58 -20.90 14.70
CA ARG A 99 -1.81 -19.71 15.54
C ARG A 99 -0.72 -18.66 15.36
N ALA A 100 0.54 -19.07 15.39
CA ALA A 100 1.66 -18.16 15.22
C ALA A 100 1.64 -17.46 13.85
N ALA A 101 1.33 -18.20 12.78
CA ALA A 101 1.15 -17.62 11.45
C ALA A 101 -0.03 -16.63 11.42
N THR A 102 -1.15 -16.98 12.03
CA THR A 102 -2.33 -16.09 12.13
C THR A 102 -2.00 -14.80 12.86
N TYR A 103 -1.32 -14.86 14.01
CA TYR A 103 -0.89 -13.67 14.74
C TYR A 103 0.13 -12.84 13.94
N ALA A 104 1.06 -13.50 13.23
CA ALA A 104 2.02 -12.79 12.39
C ALA A 104 1.34 -11.99 11.27
N MET A 105 0.34 -12.56 10.60
CA MET A 105 -0.46 -11.86 9.58
C MET A 105 -1.23 -10.69 10.20
N LEU A 106 -1.90 -10.88 11.34
CA LEU A 106 -2.60 -9.80 12.05
C LEU A 106 -1.66 -8.66 12.42
N LEU A 107 -0.46 -8.96 12.94
CA LEU A 107 0.55 -7.96 13.23
C LEU A 107 1.05 -7.25 11.97
N GLY A 108 1.16 -7.96 10.85
CA GLY A 108 1.49 -7.38 9.54
C GLY A 108 0.47 -6.34 9.10
N VAL A 109 -0.83 -6.68 9.15
CA VAL A 109 -1.93 -5.77 8.81
C VAL A 109 -1.90 -4.52 9.70
N VAL A 110 -1.71 -4.70 11.02
CA VAL A 110 -1.58 -3.58 11.97
C VAL A 110 -0.37 -2.70 11.65
N ALA A 111 0.77 -3.31 11.31
CA ALA A 111 2.00 -2.58 10.96
C ALA A 111 1.83 -1.77 9.68
N ILE A 112 1.22 -2.33 8.63
CA ILE A 112 0.92 -1.59 7.38
C ILE A 112 -0.02 -0.43 7.67
N THR A 113 -1.09 -0.67 8.44
CA THR A 113 -2.06 0.37 8.80
C THR A 113 -1.38 1.51 9.55
N ALA A 114 -0.57 1.20 10.56
CA ALA A 114 0.17 2.18 11.33
C ALA A 114 1.18 2.94 10.46
N GLY A 115 1.92 2.24 9.59
CA GLY A 115 2.85 2.85 8.63
C GLY A 115 2.13 3.84 7.70
N GLY A 116 1.00 3.43 7.13
CA GLY A 116 0.18 4.30 6.27
C GLY A 116 -0.29 5.56 6.99
N ILE A 117 -0.74 5.45 8.25
CA ILE A 117 -1.15 6.60 9.06
C ILE A 117 0.02 7.54 9.35
N VAL A 118 1.17 6.99 9.74
CA VAL A 118 2.38 7.75 10.07
C VAL A 118 2.94 8.50 8.85
N HIS A 119 2.90 7.88 7.66
CA HIS A 119 3.44 8.48 6.43
C HIS A 119 2.48 9.42 5.70
N ARG A 120 1.17 9.36 5.99
CA ARG A 120 0.15 10.21 5.38
C ARG A 120 0.51 11.71 5.30
N PRO A 121 0.96 12.39 6.38
CA PRO A 121 1.28 13.81 6.30
C PRO A 121 2.42 14.12 5.33
N ALA A 122 3.45 13.28 5.27
CA ALA A 122 4.56 13.45 4.33
C ALA A 122 4.08 13.36 2.87
N LEU A 123 3.19 12.42 2.57
CA LEU A 123 2.61 12.27 1.22
C LEU A 123 1.69 13.43 0.84
N VAL A 124 0.93 13.97 1.80
CA VAL A 124 0.11 15.17 1.57
C VAL A 124 1.00 16.37 1.28
N ALA A 125 2.09 16.55 2.04
CA ALA A 125 3.05 17.63 1.81
C ALA A 125 3.72 17.52 0.44
N GLU A 126 4.15 16.31 0.04
CA GLU A 126 4.72 16.04 -1.28
C GLU A 126 3.73 16.39 -2.40
N ARG A 127 2.46 15.95 -2.30
CA ARG A 127 1.42 16.29 -3.29
C ARG A 127 1.17 17.79 -3.39
N GLN A 128 1.09 18.48 -2.25
CA GLN A 128 0.93 19.94 -2.24
C GLN A 128 2.12 20.64 -2.89
N GLN A 129 3.36 20.17 -2.65
CA GLN A 129 4.56 20.69 -3.29
C GLN A 129 4.53 20.46 -4.81
N THR A 130 4.20 19.24 -5.25
CA THR A 130 4.02 18.91 -6.68
C THR A 130 2.98 19.82 -7.34
N GLN A 131 1.84 20.05 -6.69
CA GLN A 131 0.81 20.96 -7.19
C GLN A 131 1.32 22.39 -7.35
N ARG A 132 2.07 22.92 -6.36
CA ARG A 132 2.68 24.26 -6.46
C ARG A 132 3.70 24.35 -7.59
N ILE A 133 4.52 23.31 -7.79
CA ILE A 133 5.49 23.24 -8.90
C ILE A 133 4.76 23.29 -10.26
N VAL A 134 3.70 22.49 -10.41
CA VAL A 134 2.90 22.45 -11.64
C VAL A 134 2.20 23.79 -11.87
N GLN A 135 1.61 24.40 -10.84
CA GLN A 135 0.98 25.72 -10.93
C GLN A 135 1.99 26.80 -11.35
N ALA A 136 3.21 26.79 -10.79
CA ALA A 136 4.26 27.73 -11.17
C ALA A 136 4.63 27.59 -12.66
N ALA A 137 4.81 26.37 -13.16
CA ALA A 137 5.08 26.09 -14.57
C ALA A 137 3.92 26.52 -15.49
N GLN A 138 2.68 26.20 -15.12
CA GLN A 138 1.48 26.62 -15.88
C GLN A 138 1.33 28.15 -15.91
N SER A 139 1.62 28.83 -14.79
CA SER A 139 1.58 30.30 -14.74
C SER A 139 2.59 30.93 -15.69
N LEU A 140 3.79 30.34 -15.80
CA LEU A 140 4.82 30.78 -16.72
C LEU A 140 4.42 30.49 -18.16
N ALA A 141 3.90 29.30 -18.45
CA ALA A 141 3.40 28.94 -19.77
C ALA A 141 2.28 29.88 -20.24
N ALA A 142 1.42 30.34 -19.33
CA ALA A 142 0.37 31.31 -19.64
C ALA A 142 0.93 32.69 -20.04
N ARG A 143 2.13 33.06 -19.58
CA ARG A 143 2.77 34.34 -19.88
C ARG A 143 3.70 34.28 -21.09
N GLU A 144 4.46 33.20 -21.23
CA GLU A 144 5.58 33.10 -22.18
C GLU A 144 5.42 31.98 -23.21
N GLY A 145 4.47 31.07 -23.00
CA GLY A 145 4.30 29.90 -23.85
C GLY A 145 3.51 30.21 -25.14
N PRO A 146 3.77 29.48 -26.25
CA PRO A 146 2.94 29.57 -27.44
C PRO A 146 1.46 29.25 -27.18
N ALA A 147 0.58 29.85 -27.97
CA ALA A 147 -0.86 29.66 -27.88
C ALA A 147 -1.32 28.19 -28.07
N SER A 148 -0.49 27.35 -28.70
CA SER A 148 -0.76 25.94 -28.97
C SER A 148 -0.44 25.00 -27.80
N ILE A 149 0.00 25.50 -26.64
CA ILE A 149 0.31 24.67 -25.48
C ILE A 149 -0.96 24.07 -24.85
N GLN A 150 -0.91 22.76 -24.61
CA GLN A 150 -1.87 22.02 -23.81
C GLN A 150 -1.47 22.08 -22.33
N ARG A 151 -1.91 23.14 -21.64
CA ARG A 151 -1.49 23.46 -20.26
C ARG A 151 -1.98 22.48 -19.20
N ASP A 152 -2.99 21.69 -19.51
CA ASP A 152 -3.60 20.65 -18.67
C ASP A 152 -2.79 19.33 -18.66
N GLN A 153 -1.88 19.15 -19.63
CA GLN A 153 -1.05 17.96 -19.76
C GLN A 153 0.39 18.29 -19.36
N VAL A 154 0.72 18.07 -18.10
CA VAL A 154 2.05 18.38 -17.56
C VAL A 154 2.82 17.09 -17.29
N ASP A 155 3.88 16.88 -18.06
CA ASP A 155 4.90 15.87 -17.79
C ASP A 155 5.93 16.48 -16.84
N LEU A 156 5.92 16.05 -15.58
CA LEU A 156 6.81 16.53 -14.54
C LEU A 156 7.94 15.53 -14.29
N ARG A 157 9.18 15.97 -14.41
CA ARG A 157 10.36 15.20 -14.05
C ARG A 157 11.15 15.91 -12.96
N ARG A 158 11.59 15.15 -11.96
CA ARG A 158 12.54 15.59 -10.93
C ARG A 158 13.96 15.32 -11.39
N TRP A 159 14.84 16.31 -11.35
CA TRP A 159 16.28 16.17 -11.65
C TRP A 159 17.12 16.08 -10.39
N THR A 160 16.85 16.95 -9.41
CA THR A 160 17.46 16.94 -8.06
C THR A 160 16.36 17.09 -7.01
N ASP A 161 16.73 17.16 -5.73
CA ASP A 161 15.76 17.30 -4.65
C ASP A 161 14.91 18.59 -4.78
N ASP A 162 15.46 19.61 -5.40
CA ASP A 162 14.94 20.97 -5.48
C ASP A 162 14.77 21.50 -6.92
N LEU A 163 15.03 20.67 -7.93
CA LEU A 163 14.98 21.04 -9.34
C LEU A 163 14.08 20.10 -10.13
N TYR A 164 13.10 20.68 -10.81
CA TYR A 164 12.11 19.98 -11.60
C TYR A 164 12.06 20.53 -13.02
N ARG A 165 11.66 19.69 -13.97
CA ARG A 165 11.38 20.05 -15.34
C ARG A 165 9.94 19.67 -15.68
N ALA A 166 9.13 20.67 -15.97
CA ALA A 166 7.72 20.53 -16.31
C ALA A 166 7.53 20.81 -17.80
N CYS A 167 7.14 19.81 -18.57
CA CYS A 167 6.95 19.91 -20.02
C CYS A 167 5.47 19.77 -20.37
N MET A 168 5.00 20.60 -21.30
CA MET A 168 3.64 20.60 -21.81
C MET A 168 3.66 20.46 -23.34
N PRO A 169 2.82 19.60 -23.95
CA PRO A 169 2.75 19.46 -25.40
C PRO A 169 2.40 20.81 -26.06
N ASN A 170 3.08 21.15 -27.15
CA ASN A 170 2.88 22.44 -27.86
C ASN A 170 2.24 22.29 -29.25
N GLY A 171 1.63 21.14 -29.54
CA GLY A 171 0.98 20.84 -30.82
C GLY A 171 1.92 20.36 -31.94
N GLN A 172 3.24 20.41 -31.76
CA GLN A 172 4.20 19.83 -32.71
C GLN A 172 4.61 18.42 -32.24
N PRO A 173 4.61 17.40 -33.13
CA PRO A 173 5.07 16.06 -32.78
C PRO A 173 6.50 16.07 -32.27
N GLY A 174 6.77 15.38 -31.15
CA GLY A 174 8.11 15.29 -30.57
C GLY A 174 8.62 16.58 -29.92
N ARG A 175 7.77 17.60 -29.73
CA ARG A 175 8.14 18.85 -29.07
C ARG A 175 7.21 19.19 -27.93
N ALA A 176 7.80 19.78 -26.90
CA ALA A 176 7.11 20.32 -25.76
C ALA A 176 7.63 21.74 -25.49
N TRP A 177 6.80 22.55 -24.84
CA TRP A 177 7.28 23.72 -24.13
C TRP A 177 7.60 23.28 -22.70
N CYS A 178 8.79 23.60 -22.22
CA CYS A 178 9.25 23.15 -20.92
C CYS A 178 9.63 24.33 -20.02
N ALA A 179 9.48 24.12 -18.72
CA ALA A 179 9.94 25.04 -17.69
C ALA A 179 10.80 24.28 -16.69
N ILE A 180 11.88 24.92 -16.26
CA ILE A 180 12.68 24.50 -15.10
C ILE A 180 12.10 25.19 -13.88
N VAL A 181 11.73 24.41 -12.86
CA VAL A 181 11.16 24.90 -11.62
C VAL A 181 12.09 24.56 -10.46
N ARG A 182 12.55 25.59 -9.76
CA ARG A 182 13.38 25.46 -8.55
C ARG A 182 12.53 25.63 -7.30
N THR A 183 12.81 24.85 -6.25
CA THR A 183 12.09 24.90 -4.97
C THR A 183 12.98 25.12 -3.75
N ASP A 184 14.22 25.58 -3.95
CA ASP A 184 15.22 25.81 -2.90
C ASP A 184 14.92 27.04 -2.02
N SER A 185 14.13 27.98 -2.52
CA SER A 185 13.78 29.24 -1.85
C SER A 185 12.43 29.20 -1.10
N GLY A 186 11.83 28.02 -0.95
CA GLY A 186 10.52 27.83 -0.32
C GLY A 186 9.34 27.97 -1.28
N ASP A 187 9.34 29.03 -2.09
CA ASP A 187 8.36 29.21 -3.17
C ASP A 187 8.90 28.71 -4.52
N PRO A 188 8.11 27.97 -5.32
CA PRO A 188 8.58 27.50 -6.63
C PRO A 188 8.83 28.64 -7.62
N ILE A 189 10.05 28.72 -8.14
CA ILE A 189 10.45 29.70 -9.17
C ILE A 189 10.60 28.97 -10.50
N ALA A 190 9.72 29.29 -11.46
CA ALA A 190 9.76 28.73 -12.81
C ALA A 190 10.50 29.65 -13.79
N ARG A 191 11.27 29.05 -14.70
CA ARG A 191 11.89 29.73 -15.86
C ARG A 191 11.72 28.88 -17.11
N ALA A 192 11.60 29.52 -18.27
CA ALA A 192 11.45 28.81 -19.54
C ALA A 192 12.74 28.01 -19.82
N ASP A 193 12.56 26.77 -20.24
CA ASP A 193 13.66 25.92 -20.68
C ASP A 193 13.85 26.11 -22.19
N PRO A 194 15.05 26.49 -22.67
CA PRO A 194 15.32 26.59 -24.11
C PRO A 194 15.24 25.23 -24.83
N ASP A 195 15.36 24.10 -24.10
CA ASP A 195 15.23 22.77 -24.70
C ASP A 195 13.76 22.37 -24.88
N ALA A 196 13.33 22.31 -26.14
CA ALA A 196 11.97 21.95 -26.52
C ALA A 196 11.72 20.44 -26.58
N ARG A 197 12.70 19.60 -26.24
CA ARG A 197 12.52 18.13 -26.23
C ARG A 197 11.70 17.70 -25.00
N PRO A 198 10.75 16.75 -25.16
CA PRO A 198 9.98 16.22 -24.05
C PRO A 198 10.88 15.52 -23.03
N ASN A 199 10.37 15.33 -21.80
CA ASN A 199 11.14 14.65 -20.76
C ASN A 199 11.57 13.24 -21.21
N ALA A 200 10.74 12.51 -21.94
CA ALA A 200 11.08 11.18 -22.45
C ALA A 200 12.41 11.10 -23.24
N GLU A 201 12.84 12.20 -23.87
CA GLU A 201 14.03 12.27 -24.72
C GLU A 201 15.25 12.89 -24.03
N VAL A 202 15.04 13.72 -23.01
CA VAL A 202 16.13 14.34 -22.26
C VAL A 202 16.59 13.35 -21.19
N GLY A 203 17.74 12.71 -21.42
CA GLY A 203 18.34 11.72 -20.51
C GLY A 203 18.45 12.21 -19.06
N GLY A 204 18.33 11.28 -18.12
CA GLY A 204 18.33 11.51 -16.67
C GLY A 204 17.65 10.36 -15.94
N MET A 205 17.78 10.28 -14.60
CA MET A 205 17.05 9.27 -13.83
C MET A 205 15.54 9.45 -14.04
N ALA A 206 14.81 8.36 -14.25
CA ALA A 206 13.38 8.39 -14.51
C ALA A 206 12.64 9.05 -13.33
N GLY A 207 12.05 10.23 -13.57
CA GLY A 207 11.17 10.91 -12.62
C GLY A 207 9.79 10.23 -12.51
N PRO A 208 8.94 10.68 -11.58
CA PRO A 208 7.55 10.23 -11.49
C PRO A 208 6.81 10.42 -12.82
N ARG A 209 5.77 9.59 -13.05
CA ARG A 209 4.98 9.61 -14.29
C ARG A 209 4.23 10.95 -14.46
N PRO A 210 3.85 11.32 -15.70
CA PRO A 210 3.06 12.53 -15.96
C PRO A 210 1.81 12.56 -15.06
N VAL A 211 1.62 13.68 -14.36
CA VAL A 211 0.47 13.90 -13.48
C VAL A 211 -0.65 14.48 -14.33
N SER A 212 -1.71 13.70 -14.56
CA SER A 212 -2.92 14.23 -15.19
C SER A 212 -3.76 14.92 -14.12
N LEU A 213 -3.84 16.25 -14.17
CA LEU A 213 -4.76 17.03 -13.36
C LEU A 213 -6.16 16.94 -14.00
N ARG A 214 -6.87 15.83 -13.76
CA ARG A 214 -8.30 15.70 -14.04
C ARG A 214 -9.11 15.76 -12.76
#